data_AF-A0A6J1Q142-F1
#
_entry.id   AF-A0A6J1Q142-F1
#
_cell.length_a   1.000
_cell.length_b   1.000
_cell.length_c   1.000
_cell.angle_alpha   90.00
_cell.angle_beta   90.00
_cell.angle_gamma   90.00
#
_symmetry.space_group_name_H-M   'P 1'
#
loop_
_entity.id
_entity.type
_entity.pdbx_description
1 polymer ?
#
loop_
_entity_poly.entity_id
_entity_poly.type
_entity_poly.pdbx_seq_one_letter_code
_entity_poly.pdbx_strand_id
1 'polypeptide(L)'
;HKNVRAIWTHGGLLSTQEAIWKGVPMIVMPFFMDQKSNARILVTKGVGIYLEIKTLSTQSILDAVEEVLYNESYTKNMKRLSSEFRDRPIPPLDLAVWSIEYTARHPNGTLATPLRSQSWVEQNLIDVFAFLFLNFFIILLSIFFVMKLLISFYCNYIYTASNLRKSKQA
;
A
#
# COMPACT_ATOMS: atom_id res chain seq x y z
N HIS A 1 11.25 27.35 12.22
CA HIS A 1 11.03 28.76 12.58
C HIS A 1 9.66 29.21 12.06
N LYS A 2 8.95 30.14 12.71
CA LYS A 2 7.57 30.52 12.35
C LYS A 2 7.41 31.16 10.95
N ASN A 3 8.49 31.69 10.39
CA ASN A 3 8.50 32.32 9.07
C ASN A 3 8.77 31.34 7.90
N VAL A 4 9.03 30.06 8.19
CA VAL A 4 9.27 29.07 7.12
C VAL A 4 7.93 28.70 6.48
N ARG A 5 7.82 28.90 5.17
CA ARG A 5 6.58 28.65 4.41
C ARG A 5 6.63 27.39 3.56
N ALA A 6 7.81 27.00 3.10
CA ALA A 6 8.04 25.77 2.34
C ALA A 6 9.47 25.27 2.59
N ILE A 7 9.71 23.98 2.33
CA ILE A 7 11.04 23.36 2.40
C ILE A 7 11.33 22.69 1.06
N TRP A 8 12.52 22.91 0.51
CA TRP A 8 13.04 22.07 -0.56
C TRP A 8 13.78 20.88 0.03
N THR A 9 13.39 19.67 -0.34
CA THR A 9 14.05 18.42 0.08
C THR A 9 14.19 17.45 -1.07
N HIS A 10 15.03 16.43 -0.86
CA HIS A 10 15.15 15.28 -1.75
C HIS A 10 14.06 14.22 -1.50
N GLY A 11 13.26 14.34 -0.43
CA GLY A 11 12.20 13.38 -0.11
C GLY A 11 12.67 12.17 0.71
N GLY A 12 13.82 12.28 1.39
CA GLY A 12 14.24 11.29 2.38
C GLY A 12 13.30 11.25 3.59
N LEU A 13 13.12 10.06 4.17
CA LEU A 13 12.14 9.78 5.22
C LEU A 13 12.19 10.77 6.40
N LEU A 14 13.38 11.04 6.95
CA LEU A 14 13.53 11.88 8.14
C LEU A 14 13.16 13.35 7.86
N SER A 15 13.65 13.92 6.76
CA SER A 15 13.31 15.31 6.38
C SER A 15 11.83 15.46 6.07
N THR A 16 11.22 14.45 5.43
CA THR A 16 9.78 14.40 5.20
C THR A 16 8.99 14.37 6.51
N GLN A 17 9.40 13.53 7.47
CA GLN A 17 8.75 13.46 8.79
C GLN A 17 8.89 14.77 9.57
N GLU A 18 10.04 15.44 9.50
CA GLU A 18 10.23 16.74 10.15
C GLU A 18 9.32 17.82 9.54
N ALA A 19 9.23 17.89 8.21
CA ALA A 19 8.37 18.83 7.52
C ALA A 19 6.88 18.58 7.82
N ILE A 20 6.45 17.30 7.81
CA ILE A 20 5.10 16.90 8.21
C ILE A 20 4.85 17.28 9.67
N TRP A 21 5.78 16.96 10.58
CA TRP A 21 5.68 17.37 11.96
C TRP A 21 5.53 18.89 12.04
N LYS A 22 6.37 19.71 11.40
CA LYS A 22 6.22 21.17 11.48
C LYS A 22 5.04 21.75 10.69
N GLY A 23 4.35 20.95 9.88
CA GLY A 23 3.21 21.41 9.10
C GLY A 23 3.62 22.33 7.94
N VAL A 24 4.81 22.10 7.37
CA VAL A 24 5.41 22.93 6.31
C VAL A 24 5.42 22.16 4.98
N PRO A 25 4.75 22.66 3.92
CA PRO A 25 4.72 21.99 2.62
C PRO A 25 6.09 21.93 1.96
N MET A 26 6.25 21.04 0.98
CA MET A 26 7.56 20.71 0.42
C MET A 26 7.64 20.81 -1.10
N ILE A 27 8.79 21.25 -1.60
CA ILE A 27 9.25 20.93 -2.95
C ILE A 27 10.17 19.72 -2.82
N VAL A 28 9.92 18.68 -3.61
CA VAL A 28 10.58 17.38 -3.50
C VAL A 28 11.29 17.04 -4.79
N MET A 29 12.62 16.95 -4.74
CA MET A 29 13.48 16.62 -5.87
C MET A 29 14.26 15.33 -5.58
N PRO A 30 13.69 14.15 -5.88
CA PRO A 30 14.30 12.87 -5.53
C PRO A 30 15.44 12.49 -6.46
N PHE A 31 16.46 11.84 -5.89
CA PHE A 31 17.63 11.35 -6.61
C PHE A 31 17.65 9.83 -6.73
N PHE A 32 17.47 9.09 -5.63
CA PHE A 32 17.61 7.63 -5.59
C PHE A 32 16.77 6.95 -4.50
N MET A 33 16.70 5.61 -4.56
CA MET A 33 16.02 4.75 -3.57
C MET A 33 14.52 5.08 -3.38
N ASP A 34 14.10 5.19 -2.12
CA ASP A 34 12.73 5.37 -1.65
C ASP A 34 12.17 6.79 -1.92
N GLN A 35 13.06 7.74 -2.20
CA GLN A 35 12.72 9.16 -2.36
C GLN A 35 11.63 9.40 -3.41
N LYS A 36 11.63 8.67 -4.52
CA LYS A 36 10.59 8.79 -5.56
C LYS A 36 9.22 8.34 -5.07
N SER A 37 9.18 7.25 -4.30
CA SER A 37 7.94 6.73 -3.70
C SER A 37 7.43 7.70 -2.64
N ASN A 38 8.31 8.21 -1.77
CA ASN A 38 7.96 9.22 -0.78
C ASN A 38 7.40 10.49 -1.44
N ALA A 39 8.07 10.98 -2.49
CA ALA A 39 7.64 12.16 -3.23
C ALA A 39 6.24 11.97 -3.83
N ARG A 40 5.96 10.81 -4.44
CA ARG A 40 4.61 10.48 -4.95
C ARG A 40 3.56 10.52 -3.86
N ILE A 41 3.83 9.94 -2.68
CA ILE A 41 2.91 9.99 -1.54
C ILE A 41 2.60 11.44 -1.13
N LEU A 42 3.62 12.30 -1.09
CA LEU A 42 3.46 13.71 -0.72
C LEU A 42 2.65 14.50 -1.76
N VAL A 43 2.87 14.25 -3.04
CA VAL A 43 2.09 14.83 -4.14
C VAL A 43 0.64 14.37 -4.07
N THR A 44 0.39 13.06 -3.89
CA THR A 44 -0.98 12.51 -3.78
C THR A 44 -1.72 13.08 -2.56
N LYS A 45 -1.01 13.37 -1.46
CA LYS A 45 -1.59 14.04 -0.29
C LYS A 45 -1.79 15.54 -0.48
N GLY A 46 -1.33 16.11 -1.60
CA GLY A 46 -1.41 17.54 -1.88
C GLY A 46 -0.58 18.38 -0.90
N VAL A 47 0.56 17.86 -0.44
CA VAL A 47 1.45 18.53 0.53
C VAL A 47 2.86 18.75 -0.01
N GLY A 48 3.12 18.32 -1.25
CA GLY A 48 4.36 18.63 -1.91
C GLY A 48 4.28 18.62 -3.43
N ILE A 49 5.28 19.24 -4.05
CA ILE A 49 5.45 19.35 -5.50
C ILE A 49 6.66 18.52 -5.90
N TYR A 50 6.52 17.69 -6.93
CA TYR A 50 7.61 16.87 -7.45
C TYR A 50 8.37 17.62 -8.54
N LEU A 51 9.70 17.69 -8.41
CA LEU A 51 10.60 18.17 -9.46
C LEU A 51 11.53 17.04 -9.91
N GLU A 52 11.53 16.74 -11.21
CA GLU A 52 12.46 15.77 -11.79
C GLU A 52 13.79 16.46 -12.10
N ILE A 53 14.88 15.94 -11.56
CA ILE A 53 16.22 16.52 -11.76
C ILE A 53 16.62 16.56 -13.25
N LYS A 54 16.22 15.57 -14.05
CA LYS A 54 16.60 15.43 -15.45
C LYS A 54 15.92 16.45 -16.38
N THR A 55 14.79 17.01 -15.97
CA THR A 55 14.00 17.96 -16.77
C THR A 55 13.90 19.31 -16.08
N LEU A 56 14.77 19.57 -15.10
CA LEU A 56 14.73 20.78 -14.28
C LEU A 56 15.11 22.00 -15.14
N SER A 57 14.32 23.06 -15.02
CA SER A 57 14.55 24.36 -15.63
C SER A 57 14.26 25.49 -14.65
N THR A 58 14.81 26.68 -14.89
CA THR A 58 14.51 27.88 -14.08
C THR A 58 13.01 28.12 -13.99
N GLN A 59 12.28 27.91 -15.08
CA GLN A 59 10.82 28.07 -15.11
C GLN A 59 10.14 27.05 -14.19
N SER A 60 10.49 25.76 -14.29
CA SER A 60 9.89 24.72 -13.43
C SER A 60 10.13 24.96 -11.94
N ILE A 61 11.26 25.56 -11.58
CA ILE A 61 11.58 25.92 -10.19
C ILE A 61 10.72 27.10 -9.76
N LEU A 62 10.61 28.14 -10.59
CA LEU A 62 9.79 29.30 -10.31
C LEU A 62 8.33 28.89 -10.11
N ASP A 63 7.79 28.10 -11.03
CA ASP A 63 6.42 27.59 -10.98
C ASP A 63 6.17 26.81 -9.68
N ALA A 64 7.09 25.91 -9.29
CA ALA A 64 6.97 25.13 -8.06
C ALA A 64 7.03 26.01 -6.80
N VAL A 65 7.88 27.03 -6.78
CA VAL A 65 7.99 27.97 -5.65
C VAL A 65 6.74 28.83 -5.55
N GLU A 66 6.25 29.36 -6.65
CA GLU A 66 5.02 30.15 -6.68
C GLU A 66 3.82 29.32 -6.25
N GLU A 67 3.69 28.11 -6.81
CA GLU A 67 2.61 27.19 -6.49
C GLU A 67 2.61 26.82 -5.00
N VAL A 68 3.73 26.40 -4.42
CA VAL A 68 3.77 25.99 -3.00
C VAL A 68 3.55 27.17 -2.03
N LEU A 69 3.93 28.38 -2.43
CA LEU A 69 3.81 29.57 -1.59
C LEU A 69 2.43 30.22 -1.68
N TYR A 70 1.84 30.31 -2.87
CA TYR A 70 0.60 31.08 -3.09
C TYR A 70 -0.65 30.21 -3.14
N ASN A 71 -0.55 28.92 -3.47
CA ASN A 71 -1.68 28.01 -3.36
C ASN A 71 -1.84 27.52 -1.90
N GLU A 72 -2.81 28.10 -1.19
CA GLU A 72 -3.07 27.78 0.22
C GLU A 72 -3.43 26.31 0.47
N SER A 73 -3.87 25.57 -0.55
CA SER A 73 -4.23 24.16 -0.41
C SER A 73 -3.08 23.31 0.15
N TYR A 74 -1.82 23.56 -0.26
CA TYR A 74 -0.66 22.82 0.25
C TYR A 74 -0.47 23.06 1.74
N THR A 75 -0.58 24.31 2.19
CA THR A 75 -0.45 24.65 3.61
C THR A 75 -1.61 24.08 4.42
N LYS A 76 -2.85 24.15 3.90
CA LYS A 76 -4.04 23.59 4.57
C LYS A 76 -3.94 22.06 4.69
N ASN A 77 -3.60 21.39 3.60
CA ASN A 77 -3.42 19.94 3.56
C ASN A 77 -2.28 19.52 4.48
N MET A 78 -1.17 20.26 4.49
CA MET A 78 -0.03 19.94 5.33
C MET A 78 -0.35 20.14 6.81
N LYS A 79 -1.09 21.18 7.19
CA LYS A 79 -1.56 21.35 8.58
C LYS A 79 -2.46 20.20 9.03
N ARG A 80 -3.37 19.74 8.16
CA ARG A 80 -4.21 18.55 8.43
C ARG A 80 -3.37 17.28 8.58
N LEU A 81 -2.44 17.04 7.65
CA LEU A 81 -1.53 15.89 7.74
C LEU A 81 -0.66 15.97 9.01
N SER A 82 -0.28 17.17 9.42
CA SER A 82 0.50 17.44 10.63
C SER A 82 -0.27 17.14 11.91
N SER A 83 -1.58 17.41 11.95
CA SER A 83 -2.44 17.00 13.08
C SER A 83 -2.62 15.49 13.11
N GLU A 84 -2.91 14.86 11.97
CA GLU A 84 -3.03 13.40 11.86
C GLU A 84 -1.73 12.69 12.27
N PHE A 85 -0.57 13.21 11.88
CA PHE A 85 0.74 12.64 12.22
C PHE A 85 1.13 12.81 13.70
N ARG A 86 0.53 13.78 14.38
CA ARG A 86 0.73 13.99 15.82
C ARG A 86 -0.26 13.22 16.67
N ASP A 87 -1.41 12.87 16.10
CA ASP A 87 -2.44 12.10 16.78
C ASP A 87 -2.00 10.65 16.91
N ARG A 88 -1.42 10.32 18.06
CA ARG A 88 -0.93 8.99 18.41
C ARG A 88 -1.17 8.72 19.88
N PRO A 89 -1.46 7.46 20.24
CA PRO A 89 -1.79 7.09 21.62
C PRO A 89 -0.63 7.30 22.59
N ILE A 90 0.62 7.22 22.11
CA ILE A 90 1.83 7.41 22.91
C ILE A 90 2.68 8.50 22.26
N PRO A 91 3.07 9.56 22.99
CA PRO A 91 3.98 10.57 22.49
C PRO A 91 5.33 9.97 22.06
N PRO A 92 6.01 10.52 21.04
CA PRO A 92 7.23 9.90 20.49
C PRO A 92 8.38 9.80 21.49
N LEU A 93 8.50 10.79 22.38
CA LEU A 93 9.52 10.80 23.44
C LEU A 93 9.24 9.69 24.46
N ASP A 94 8.00 9.58 24.93
CA ASP A 94 7.58 8.57 25.89
C ASP A 94 7.73 7.17 25.33
N LEU A 95 7.39 6.98 24.04
CA LEU A 95 7.62 5.73 23.33
C LEU A 95 9.11 5.37 23.27
N ALA A 96 9.98 6.36 23.03
CA ALA A 96 11.43 6.15 23.00
C ALA A 96 11.97 5.75 24.38
N VAL A 97 11.56 6.45 25.44
CA VAL A 97 11.92 6.12 26.83
C VAL A 97 11.46 4.71 27.17
N TRP A 98 10.18 4.40 26.91
CA TRP A 98 9.62 3.07 27.13
C TRP A 98 10.38 1.99 26.37
N SER A 99 10.76 2.25 25.12
CA SER A 99 11.51 1.29 24.29
C SER A 99 12.88 1.00 24.87
N ILE A 100 13.58 2.03 25.34
CA ILE A 100 14.89 1.90 26.00
C ILE A 100 14.75 1.08 27.28
N GLU A 101 13.78 1.42 28.14
CA GLU A 101 13.54 0.70 29.39
C GLU A 101 13.10 -0.75 29.16
N TYR A 102 12.29 -1.00 28.12
CA TYR A 102 11.88 -2.34 27.74
C TYR A 102 13.09 -3.20 27.35
N THR A 103 13.97 -2.67 26.50
CA THR A 103 15.19 -3.38 26.08
C THR A 103 16.14 -3.62 27.26
N ALA A 104 16.26 -2.65 28.18
CA ALA A 104 17.06 -2.83 29.40
C ALA A 104 16.51 -3.93 30.31
N ARG A 105 15.18 -4.04 30.45
CA ARG A 105 14.53 -5.10 31.27
C ARG A 105 14.56 -6.47 30.60
N HIS A 106 14.64 -6.54 29.27
CA HIS A 106 14.57 -7.79 28.51
C HIS A 106 15.78 -7.90 27.58
N PRO A 107 16.97 -8.28 28.10
CA PRO A 107 18.20 -8.36 27.30
C PRO A 107 18.12 -9.36 26.13
N ASN A 108 17.26 -10.38 26.24
CA ASN A 108 16.99 -11.35 25.16
C ASN A 108 15.67 -11.06 24.40
N GLY A 109 14.96 -10.00 24.76
CA GLY A 109 13.74 -9.57 24.08
C GLY A 109 14.07 -8.76 22.83
N THR A 110 13.11 -8.64 21.91
CA THR A 110 13.27 -7.84 20.70
C THR A 110 12.05 -6.96 20.46
N LEU A 111 12.31 -5.70 20.13
CA LEU A 111 11.32 -4.77 19.58
C LEU A 111 11.37 -4.75 18.04
N ALA A 112 12.30 -5.50 17.43
CA ALA A 112 12.39 -5.59 15.99
C ALA A 112 11.15 -6.31 15.45
N THR A 113 10.63 -5.80 14.34
CA THR A 113 9.54 -6.46 13.63
C THR A 113 9.93 -7.90 13.23
N PRO A 114 9.02 -8.88 13.38
CA PRO A 114 9.23 -10.24 12.88
C PRO A 114 9.56 -10.29 11.39
N LEU A 115 9.18 -9.27 10.61
CA LEU A 115 9.51 -9.13 9.19
C LEU A 115 11.01 -9.26 8.90
N ARG A 116 11.88 -8.90 9.87
CA ARG A 116 13.34 -8.96 9.69
C ARG A 116 13.87 -10.38 9.55
N SER A 117 13.23 -11.35 10.19
CA SER A 117 13.63 -12.77 10.17
C SER A 117 12.78 -13.61 9.23
N GLN A 118 11.74 -13.03 8.62
CA GLN A 118 10.86 -13.76 7.70
C GLN A 118 11.54 -14.02 6.35
N SER A 119 11.27 -15.19 5.79
CA SER A 119 11.71 -15.57 4.45
C SER A 119 10.99 -14.76 3.37
N TRP A 120 11.54 -14.71 2.16
CA TRP A 120 10.90 -14.03 1.02
C TRP A 120 9.49 -14.59 0.71
N VAL A 121 9.29 -15.89 0.96
CA VAL A 121 7.99 -16.57 0.80
C VAL A 121 6.95 -15.99 1.76
N GLU A 122 7.30 -15.87 3.04
CA GLU A 122 6.41 -15.32 4.08
C GLU A 122 6.14 -13.83 3.87
N GLN A 123 7.17 -13.05 3.51
CA GLN A 123 7.02 -11.62 3.26
C GLN A 123 6.05 -11.31 2.11
N ASN A 124 5.93 -12.22 1.14
CA ASN A 124 5.05 -12.07 -0.03
C ASN A 124 3.80 -12.98 0.04
N LEU A 125 3.57 -13.68 1.15
CA LEU A 125 2.42 -14.55 1.38
C LEU A 125 2.20 -15.61 0.29
N ILE A 126 3.30 -16.13 -0.29
CA ILE A 126 3.22 -17.03 -1.46
C ILE A 126 2.51 -18.34 -1.13
N ASP A 127 2.73 -18.86 0.08
CA ASP A 127 2.07 -20.04 0.62
C ASP A 127 0.55 -19.85 0.72
N VAL A 128 0.09 -18.69 1.18
CA VAL A 128 -1.33 -18.32 1.25
C VAL A 128 -1.93 -18.25 -0.16
N PHE A 129 -1.27 -17.57 -1.10
CA PHE A 129 -1.74 -17.49 -2.48
C PHE A 129 -1.80 -18.87 -3.14
N ALA A 130 -0.80 -19.72 -2.92
CA ALA A 130 -0.79 -21.08 -3.45
C ALA A 130 -1.96 -21.91 -2.90
N PHE A 131 -2.25 -21.81 -1.59
CA PHE A 131 -3.40 -22.47 -0.99
C PHE A 131 -4.75 -21.97 -1.57
N LEU A 132 -4.90 -20.66 -1.74
CA LEU A 132 -6.11 -20.07 -2.34
C LEU A 132 -6.29 -20.51 -3.81
N PHE A 133 -5.21 -20.50 -4.60
CA PHE A 133 -5.23 -20.96 -5.99
C PHE A 133 -5.58 -22.44 -6.12
N LEU A 134 -5.04 -23.28 -5.23
CA LEU A 134 -5.35 -24.70 -5.20
C LEU A 134 -6.84 -24.94 -4.91
N ASN A 135 -7.40 -24.26 -3.90
CA ASN A 135 -8.82 -24.35 -3.57
C ASN A 135 -9.71 -23.88 -4.73
N PHE A 136 -9.35 -22.76 -5.36
CA PHE A 136 -10.05 -22.26 -6.53
C PHE A 136 -10.09 -23.30 -7.66
N PHE A 137 -8.96 -23.96 -7.94
CA PHE A 137 -8.90 -25.01 -8.96
C PHE A 137 -9.71 -26.25 -8.60
N ILE A 138 -9.68 -26.68 -7.33
CA ILE A 138 -10.50 -27.80 -6.84
C ILE A 138 -11.99 -27.50 -7.05
N ILE A 139 -12.46 -26.30 -6.68
CA ILE A 139 -13.86 -25.90 -6.86
C ILE A 139 -14.25 -25.92 -8.35
N LEU A 140 -13.42 -25.37 -9.23
CA LEU A 140 -13.66 -25.39 -10.67
C LEU A 140 -13.75 -26.81 -11.22
N LEU A 141 -12.84 -27.70 -10.81
CA LEU A 141 -12.88 -29.11 -11.18
C LEU A 141 -14.16 -29.79 -10.67
N SER A 142 -14.53 -29.58 -9.41
CA SER A 142 -15.75 -30.13 -8.83
C SER A 142 -17.00 -29.69 -9.61
N ILE A 143 -17.11 -28.41 -9.96
CA ILE A 143 -18.22 -27.89 -10.78
C ILE A 143 -18.21 -28.57 -12.17
N PHE A 144 -17.06 -28.65 -12.82
CA PHE A 144 -16.94 -29.31 -14.13
C PHE A 144 -17.38 -30.78 -14.09
N PHE A 145 -16.94 -31.53 -13.07
CA PHE A 145 -17.34 -32.92 -12.88
C PHE A 145 -18.85 -33.06 -12.61
N VAL A 146 -19.42 -32.21 -11.75
CA VAL A 146 -20.87 -32.20 -11.49
C VAL A 146 -21.66 -31.91 -12.77
N MET A 147 -21.25 -30.91 -13.56
CA MET A 147 -21.87 -30.59 -14.84
C MET A 147 -21.79 -31.77 -15.82
N LYS A 148 -20.64 -32.42 -15.93
CA LYS A 148 -20.45 -33.60 -16.79
C LYS A 148 -21.36 -34.75 -16.36
N LEU A 149 -21.50 -34.99 -15.05
CA LEU A 149 -22.41 -36.00 -14.51
C LEU A 149 -23.87 -35.66 -14.85
N LEU A 150 -24.32 -34.43 -14.60
CA LEU A 150 -25.67 -33.99 -14.92
C LEU A 150 -26.00 -34.14 -16.42
N ILE A 151 -25.07 -33.77 -17.30
CA ILE A 151 -25.22 -33.96 -18.75
C ILE A 151 -25.31 -35.46 -19.10
N SER A 152 -24.45 -36.30 -18.52
CA SER A 152 -24.48 -37.75 -18.77
C SER A 152 -25.79 -38.38 -18.31
N PHE A 153 -26.31 -37.98 -17.13
CA PHE A 153 -27.61 -38.41 -16.64
C PHE A 153 -28.74 -37.95 -17.56
N TYR A 154 -28.72 -36.70 -18.01
CA TYR A 154 -29.71 -36.17 -18.93
C TYR A 154 -29.71 -36.90 -20.28
N CYS A 155 -28.52 -37.13 -20.86
CA CYS A 155 -28.37 -37.90 -22.10
C CYS A 155 -28.86 -39.34 -21.94
N ASN A 156 -28.53 -40.00 -20.82
CA ASN A 156 -29.01 -41.36 -20.55
C ASN A 156 -30.54 -41.40 -20.37
N TYR A 157 -31.11 -40.44 -19.65
CA TYR A 157 -32.55 -40.30 -19.49
C TYR A 157 -33.27 -40.15 -20.84
N ILE A 158 -32.77 -39.28 -21.73
CA ILE A 158 -33.30 -39.13 -23.10
C ILE A 158 -33.19 -40.45 -23.87
N TYR A 159 -32.04 -41.11 -23.81
CA TYR A 159 -31.82 -42.39 -24.49
C TYR A 159 -32.82 -43.45 -24.02
N THR A 160 -32.98 -43.64 -22.71
CA THR A 160 -33.95 -44.59 -22.13
C THR A 160 -35.39 -44.23 -22.49
N ALA A 161 -35.78 -42.95 -22.40
CA ALA A 161 -37.11 -42.49 -22.77
C ALA A 161 -37.42 -42.71 -24.28
N SER A 162 -36.41 -42.52 -25.15
CA SER A 162 -36.55 -42.76 -26.58
C SER A 162 -36.72 -44.25 -26.92
N ASN A 163 -36.01 -45.15 -26.24
CA ASN A 163 -36.15 -46.61 -26.41
C ASN A 163 -37.49 -47.13 -25.91
N LEU A 164 -37.98 -46.64 -24.75
CA LEU A 164 -39.31 -46.97 -24.22
C LEU A 164 -40.46 -46.54 -25.15
N ARG A 165 -40.27 -45.44 -25.89
CA ARG A 165 -41.25 -44.99 -26.88
C ARG A 165 -41.26 -45.89 -28.12
N LYS A 166 -40.09 -46.34 -28.58
CA LYS A 166 -39.98 -47.29 -29.71
C LYS A 166 -40.58 -48.67 -29.39
N SER A 167 -40.40 -49.18 -28.17
CA SER A 167 -40.94 -50.48 -27.77
C SER A 167 -42.47 -50.49 -27.57
N LYS A 168 -43.11 -49.34 -27.38
CA LYS A 168 -44.59 -49.22 -27.30
C LYS A 168 -45.28 -49.09 -28.66
N GLN A 169 -44.53 -48.85 -29.73
CA GLN A 169 -45.05 -48.68 -31.10
C GLN A 169 -44.87 -49.93 -31.98
N ALA A 170 -44.20 -50.96 -31.46
CA ALA A 170 -44.10 -52.30 -32.06
C ALA A 170 -45.08 -53.25 -31.36
#